data_AF-A0A820WAJ9-F1
#
_entry.id   AF-A0A820WAJ9-F1
#
_cell.length_a   1.000
_cell.length_b   1.000
_cell.length_c   1.000
_cell.angle_alpha   90.00
_cell.angle_beta   90.00
_cell.angle_gamma   90.00
#
_symmetry.space_group_name_H-M   'P 1'
#
loop_
_entity.id
_entity.type
_entity.pdbx_description
1 polymer ?
#
loop_
_entity_poly.entity_id
_entity_poly.type
_entity_poly.pdbx_seq_one_letter_code
_entity_poly.pdbx_strand_id
1 'polypeptide(L)'
;LKDVKENLTKPTKKKNKGKNDGKNDEKKNDSKKKKKCKIGRLKRQAAGQKHSRDCDSDEDDDDDDNNKNRAKCGKPSINTKNDKIKDRSLDNCKAKSIGSKCKYECEYLYESAYKHGVTCQKDTKNAKRAFWKPTPKCEPESCPAGDYPMIVMKTERTNAYVVLFDKKRKLPVWSLSVLDGTNRIMNPLGKRTTGYTHHPCKELKNFQAPQSAYTGSGYDHGHLTPSEILSYSRDASFASNLRINLAPQNDMTNQISWRMIEAHIRCHNNKYPPSLV
;
A
#
# COMPACT_ATOMS: atom_id res chain seq x y z
N LEU A 1 -27.10 -0.95 -49.97
CA LEU A 1 -26.99 -2.40 -49.64
C LEU A 1 -27.47 -2.55 -48.19
N LYS A 2 -28.78 -2.42 -47.93
CA LYS A 2 -29.81 -3.49 -47.96
C LYS A 2 -29.36 -4.75 -47.22
N ASP A 3 -29.92 -4.88 -46.01
CA ASP A 3 -30.49 -6.07 -45.37
C ASP A 3 -29.75 -7.40 -45.43
N VAL A 4 -29.32 -7.87 -44.25
CA VAL A 4 -29.45 -9.29 -43.87
C VAL A 4 -29.87 -9.36 -42.40
N LYS A 5 -31.17 -9.51 -42.17
CA LYS A 5 -31.78 -10.18 -41.00
C LYS A 5 -32.44 -11.43 -41.54
N GLU A 6 -32.20 -12.58 -40.90
CA GLU A 6 -33.14 -13.71 -40.72
C GLU A 6 -32.43 -14.79 -39.85
N ASN A 7 -32.90 -15.00 -38.61
CA ASN A 7 -33.83 -16.05 -38.14
C ASN A 7 -33.11 -17.37 -37.78
N LEU A 8 -32.88 -17.64 -36.49
CA LEU A 8 -33.76 -18.36 -35.53
C LEU A 8 -33.73 -19.89 -35.69
N THR A 9 -33.33 -20.59 -34.63
CA THR A 9 -34.03 -21.81 -34.14
C THR A 9 -33.61 -22.13 -32.69
N LYS A 10 -34.61 -22.25 -31.82
CA LYS A 10 -34.53 -22.78 -30.44
C LYS A 10 -34.71 -24.30 -30.48
N PRO A 11 -34.31 -25.02 -29.43
CA PRO A 11 -35.02 -26.21 -29.01
C PRO A 11 -35.69 -26.06 -27.63
N THR A 12 -36.85 -26.67 -27.54
CA THR A 12 -37.82 -26.69 -26.44
C THR A 12 -37.47 -27.70 -25.34
N LYS A 13 -38.04 -27.41 -24.17
CA LYS A 13 -38.05 -28.18 -22.92
C LYS A 13 -38.61 -29.62 -23.09
N LYS A 14 -38.04 -30.58 -22.34
CA LYS A 14 -38.77 -31.73 -21.80
C LYS A 14 -38.66 -31.76 -20.27
N LYS A 15 -39.83 -31.79 -19.62
CA LYS A 15 -40.05 -32.09 -18.20
C LYS A 15 -39.93 -33.61 -17.99
N ASN A 16 -39.41 -34.04 -16.84
CA ASN A 16 -40.00 -35.19 -16.13
C ASN A 16 -39.83 -35.07 -14.61
N LYS A 17 -40.85 -35.59 -13.93
CA LYS A 17 -41.24 -35.42 -12.52
C LYS A 17 -40.58 -36.43 -11.56
N GLY A 18 -40.51 -36.01 -10.29
CA GLY A 18 -40.61 -36.84 -9.08
C GLY A 18 -39.27 -37.37 -8.55
N LYS A 19 -39.03 -37.56 -7.25
CA LYS A 19 -39.85 -37.45 -6.03
C LYS A 19 -38.89 -37.38 -4.82
N ASN A 20 -39.46 -37.06 -3.67
CA ASN A 20 -38.87 -36.73 -2.37
C ASN A 20 -38.17 -37.88 -1.59
N ASP A 21 -37.36 -37.41 -0.63
CA ASP A 21 -37.08 -37.90 0.74
C ASP A 21 -36.38 -39.25 0.98
N GLY A 22 -35.31 -39.22 1.80
CA GLY A 22 -34.77 -40.41 2.46
C GLY A 22 -33.38 -40.23 3.06
N LYS A 23 -33.34 -40.06 4.39
CA LYS A 23 -32.16 -40.21 5.27
C LYS A 23 -31.42 -41.52 5.01
N ASN A 24 -30.10 -41.53 5.19
CA ASN A 24 -29.41 -42.49 6.07
C ASN A 24 -27.91 -42.15 6.18
N ASP A 25 -27.54 -41.64 7.35
CA ASP A 25 -26.20 -41.75 7.91
C ASP A 25 -26.03 -43.18 8.44
N GLU A 26 -25.02 -43.91 7.96
CA GLU A 26 -24.46 -45.01 8.74
C GLU A 26 -22.95 -45.16 8.55
N LYS A 27 -22.31 -45.34 9.72
CA LYS A 27 -20.88 -45.36 10.01
C LYS A 27 -20.17 -46.55 9.35
N LYS A 28 -18.87 -46.40 9.08
CA LYS A 28 -17.81 -47.22 9.73
C LYS A 28 -16.39 -46.73 9.48
N ASN A 29 -15.60 -46.90 10.55
CA ASN A 29 -14.21 -46.50 10.78
C ASN A 29 -13.20 -47.38 10.03
N ASP A 30 -12.03 -46.81 9.73
CA ASP A 30 -10.66 -47.23 10.14
C ASP A 30 -9.64 -46.72 9.11
N SER A 31 -8.41 -46.28 9.39
CA SER A 31 -7.68 -46.08 10.63
C SER A 31 -6.39 -45.28 10.34
N LYS A 32 -5.94 -44.49 11.33
CA LYS A 32 -4.54 -44.19 11.70
C LYS A 32 -3.56 -43.65 10.61
N LYS A 33 -3.16 -42.38 10.76
CA LYS A 33 -1.93 -42.02 11.52
C LYS A 33 -1.86 -40.53 11.87
N LYS A 34 -1.62 -40.31 13.16
CA LYS A 34 -1.49 -39.06 13.91
C LYS A 34 -0.17 -38.33 13.59
N LYS A 35 -0.14 -37.01 13.77
CA LYS A 35 0.77 -36.37 14.75
C LYS A 35 0.12 -35.08 15.29
N LYS A 36 0.12 -34.99 16.62
CA LYS A 36 -0.55 -34.01 17.49
C LYS A 36 0.38 -32.82 17.76
N CYS A 37 -0.19 -31.65 18.02
CA CYS A 37 0.35 -30.73 19.03
C CYS A 37 -0.80 -30.21 19.89
N LYS A 38 -0.76 -30.50 21.20
CA LYS A 38 -1.74 -30.09 22.21
C LYS A 38 -1.29 -28.78 22.84
N ILE A 39 -2.20 -27.81 22.97
CA ILE A 39 -2.07 -26.69 23.91
C ILE A 39 -3.00 -27.00 25.09
N GLY A 40 -2.42 -27.26 26.25
CA GLY A 40 -3.12 -27.42 27.51
C GLY A 40 -3.12 -26.11 28.29
N ARG A 41 -4.32 -25.64 28.62
CA ARG A 41 -4.61 -24.46 29.45
C ARG A 41 -4.77 -24.93 30.89
N LEU A 42 -4.06 -24.34 31.85
CA LEU A 42 -4.37 -24.47 33.28
C LEU A 42 -4.29 -23.09 33.96
N LYS A 43 -5.42 -22.69 34.54
CA LYS A 43 -5.53 -21.65 35.57
C LYS A 43 -5.38 -22.32 36.93
N ARG A 44 -4.75 -21.65 37.90
CA ARG A 44 -5.09 -21.74 39.34
C ARG A 44 -4.64 -20.47 40.08
N GLN A 45 -5.42 -20.13 41.09
CA GLN A 45 -5.35 -18.93 41.93
C GLN A 45 -4.55 -19.19 43.22
N ALA A 46 -4.20 -18.06 43.86
CA ALA A 46 -4.20 -17.78 45.32
C ALA A 46 -2.88 -17.82 46.13
N ALA A 47 -2.62 -16.63 46.71
CA ALA A 47 -2.26 -16.33 48.10
C ALA A 47 -0.82 -16.58 48.63
N GLY A 48 -0.09 -15.47 48.83
CA GLY A 48 0.36 -14.98 50.15
C GLY A 48 1.68 -15.49 50.74
N GLN A 49 2.66 -14.59 50.93
CA GLN A 49 3.39 -14.38 52.19
C GLN A 49 4.35 -13.17 52.12
N LYS A 50 4.51 -12.50 53.27
CA LYS A 50 5.37 -11.33 53.59
C LYS A 50 6.76 -11.76 54.08
N HIS A 51 7.64 -10.76 54.25
CA HIS A 51 9.05 -10.72 54.72
C HIS A 51 10.06 -10.68 53.56
N SER A 52 11.10 -9.85 53.53
CA SER A 52 11.80 -9.06 54.54
C SER A 52 12.46 -7.85 53.86
N ARG A 53 12.76 -6.81 54.63
CA ARG A 53 13.74 -5.76 54.29
C ARG A 53 15.11 -6.43 54.11
N ASP A 54 15.90 -5.94 53.18
CA ASP A 54 17.28 -5.55 53.46
C ASP A 54 17.73 -4.48 52.46
N CYS A 55 18.46 -3.53 53.00
CA CYS A 55 19.04 -2.37 52.36
C CYS A 55 20.38 -2.81 51.75
N ASP A 56 20.61 -2.50 50.48
CA ASP A 56 21.97 -2.29 49.99
C ASP A 56 21.97 -1.00 49.17
N SER A 57 22.74 -0.07 49.73
CA SER A 57 23.15 1.20 49.18
C SER A 57 24.30 0.95 48.22
N ASP A 58 24.07 1.18 46.93
CA ASP A 58 25.16 1.29 45.95
C ASP A 58 24.99 2.61 45.19
N GLU A 59 25.79 3.56 45.68
CA GLU A 59 26.62 4.49 44.92
C GLU A 59 25.92 5.43 43.94
N ASP A 60 25.84 6.68 44.41
CA ASP A 60 25.62 7.90 43.66
C ASP A 60 26.60 8.00 42.47
N ASP A 61 26.13 7.63 41.27
CA ASP A 61 26.71 8.12 40.02
C ASP A 61 26.40 9.62 39.90
N ASP A 62 27.36 10.43 40.35
CA ASP A 62 27.52 11.86 40.12
C ASP A 62 27.64 12.16 38.60
N ASP A 63 26.54 12.02 37.87
CA ASP A 63 26.41 12.43 36.47
C ASP A 63 26.13 13.95 36.41
N ASP A 64 27.22 14.71 36.47
CA ASP A 64 27.48 16.00 35.81
C ASP A 64 26.22 16.85 35.47
N ASP A 65 25.72 17.56 36.48
CA ASP A 65 24.49 18.37 36.45
C ASP A 65 24.56 19.63 35.56
N ASN A 66 25.68 19.87 34.87
CA ASN A 66 25.91 21.08 34.09
C ASN A 66 25.24 21.12 32.69
N ASN A 67 24.53 20.06 32.28
CA ASN A 67 23.92 19.96 30.94
C ASN A 67 22.38 19.82 30.91
N LYS A 68 21.69 19.80 32.06
CA LYS A 68 20.23 19.57 32.13
C LYS A 68 19.36 20.76 31.66
N ASN A 69 19.96 21.93 31.38
CA ASN A 69 19.21 23.17 31.05
C ASN A 69 19.24 23.63 29.59
N ARG A 70 19.86 22.90 28.66
CA ARG A 70 19.81 23.28 27.24
C ARG A 70 18.49 22.83 26.61
N ALA A 71 17.69 23.78 26.14
CA ALA A 71 16.45 23.49 25.42
C ALA A 71 16.72 22.54 24.23
N LYS A 72 15.94 21.46 24.14
CA LYS A 72 16.04 20.44 23.09
C LYS A 72 14.74 20.42 22.28
N CYS A 73 14.83 20.14 20.99
CA CYS A 73 13.65 19.90 20.17
C CYS A 73 13.11 18.49 20.43
N GLY A 74 11.82 18.40 20.73
CA GLY A 74 11.06 17.14 20.80
C GLY A 74 10.71 16.60 19.40
N LYS A 75 9.96 15.49 19.34
CA LYS A 75 9.40 15.00 18.06
C LYS A 75 8.60 16.14 17.41
N PRO A 76 8.77 16.43 16.11
CA PRO A 76 7.91 17.38 15.41
C PRO A 76 6.43 17.07 15.63
N SER A 77 5.68 18.04 16.14
CA SER A 77 4.23 17.92 16.36
C SER A 77 3.49 18.30 15.08
N ILE A 78 3.29 17.34 14.20
CA ILE A 78 2.67 17.51 12.88
C ILE A 78 1.57 16.47 12.64
N ASN A 79 0.64 16.75 11.72
CA ASN A 79 -0.37 15.79 11.33
C ASN A 79 0.17 14.91 10.21
N THR A 80 0.85 13.82 10.59
CA THR A 80 1.57 12.92 9.68
C THR A 80 0.75 12.44 8.48
N LYS A 81 -0.57 12.25 8.63
CA LYS A 81 -1.47 11.85 7.53
C LYS A 81 -1.73 12.96 6.52
N ASN A 82 -1.94 14.19 7.00
CA ASN A 82 -2.20 15.35 6.15
C ASN A 82 -0.92 15.88 5.53
N ASP A 83 0.18 15.84 6.28
CA ASP A 83 1.49 16.34 5.88
C ASP A 83 2.30 15.31 5.08
N LYS A 84 1.76 14.09 4.90
CA LYS A 84 2.36 13.01 4.09
C LYS A 84 3.77 12.65 4.53
N ILE A 85 3.97 12.58 5.85
CA ILE A 85 5.25 12.26 6.48
C ILE A 85 5.16 10.89 7.14
N LYS A 86 6.17 10.04 6.92
CA LYS A 86 6.29 8.75 7.61
C LYS A 86 6.60 9.00 9.09
N ASP A 87 5.65 8.72 9.98
CA ASP A 87 5.77 9.01 11.42
C ASP A 87 7.05 8.44 12.06
N ARG A 88 7.46 7.23 11.66
CA ARG A 88 8.69 6.57 12.14
C ARG A 88 9.95 7.39 11.84
N SER A 89 9.99 8.13 10.73
CA SER A 89 11.15 8.94 10.36
C SER A 89 11.38 10.11 11.33
N LEU A 90 10.32 10.56 12.00
CA LEU A 90 10.37 11.66 12.98
C LEU A 90 10.89 11.22 14.35
N ASP A 91 10.92 9.93 14.64
CA ASP A 91 11.43 9.43 15.92
C ASP A 91 12.93 9.74 16.10
N ASN A 92 13.68 9.78 15.00
CA ASN A 92 15.08 10.19 14.97
C ASN A 92 15.30 11.68 15.31
N CYS A 93 14.21 12.46 15.38
CA CYS A 93 14.22 13.89 15.66
C CYS A 93 13.83 14.20 17.11
N LYS A 94 13.73 13.19 17.98
CA LYS A 94 13.48 13.39 19.41
C LYS A 94 14.73 13.85 20.14
N ALA A 95 14.55 14.74 21.12
CA ALA A 95 15.56 15.20 22.07
C ALA A 95 16.86 15.74 21.43
N LYS A 96 16.75 16.42 20.28
CA LYS A 96 17.91 16.99 19.58
C LYS A 96 18.29 18.36 20.13
N SER A 97 19.59 18.63 20.23
CA SER A 97 20.12 19.93 20.66
C SER A 97 19.87 21.03 19.62
N ILE A 98 19.82 22.29 20.07
CA ILE A 98 19.75 23.46 19.18
C ILE A 98 20.88 23.41 18.14
N GLY A 99 20.56 23.75 16.89
CA GLY A 99 21.47 23.68 15.74
C GLY A 99 21.49 22.31 15.06
N SER A 100 21.00 21.25 15.71
CA SER A 100 20.89 19.92 15.08
C SER A 100 19.91 19.95 13.89
N LYS A 101 20.22 19.16 12.87
CA LYS A 101 19.33 18.91 11.73
C LYS A 101 18.55 17.61 11.92
N CYS A 102 17.29 17.63 11.49
CA CYS A 102 16.41 16.47 11.43
C CYS A 102 16.04 16.22 9.97
N LYS A 103 16.45 15.06 9.45
CA LYS A 103 15.94 14.52 8.19
C LYS A 103 14.73 13.66 8.50
N TYR A 104 13.72 13.76 7.65
CA TYR A 104 12.48 12.99 7.73
C TYR A 104 12.14 12.45 6.34
N GLU A 105 11.31 11.42 6.31
CA GLU A 105 10.88 10.76 5.09
C GLU A 105 9.42 11.04 4.80
N CYS A 106 9.11 11.23 3.52
CA CYS A 106 7.76 11.45 3.04
C CYS A 106 7.08 10.12 2.65
N GLU A 107 5.76 10.13 2.61
CA GLU A 107 4.99 9.04 1.98
C GLU A 107 5.32 8.96 0.48
N TYR A 108 5.10 7.78 -0.10
CA TYR A 108 5.36 7.52 -1.51
C TYR A 108 4.68 8.55 -2.44
N LEU A 109 5.42 9.05 -3.46
CA LEU A 109 5.07 10.15 -4.39
C LEU A 109 5.10 11.56 -3.79
N TYR A 110 5.74 11.70 -2.64
CA TYR A 110 5.99 13.00 -2.01
C TYR A 110 7.47 13.13 -1.67
N GLU A 111 7.97 14.35 -1.77
CA GLU A 111 9.34 14.72 -1.43
C GLU A 111 9.36 15.75 -0.31
N SER A 112 10.47 15.81 0.42
CA SER A 112 10.66 16.82 1.44
C SER A 112 10.72 18.20 0.80
N ALA A 113 9.91 19.14 1.31
CA ALA A 113 9.99 20.55 0.92
C ALA A 113 11.38 21.16 1.24
N TYR A 114 12.16 20.52 2.12
CA TYR A 114 13.44 21.02 2.60
C TYR A 114 14.54 19.97 2.41
N LYS A 115 15.30 20.08 1.31
CA LYS A 115 16.35 19.14 0.91
C LYS A 115 17.38 18.81 2.01
N HIS A 116 17.64 19.76 2.91
CA HIS A 116 18.60 19.60 4.01
C HIS A 116 17.96 19.25 5.36
N GLY A 117 16.67 18.95 5.38
CA GLY A 117 15.89 18.73 6.59
C GLY A 117 15.52 20.03 7.30
N VAL A 118 15.09 19.90 8.55
CA VAL A 118 14.69 21.01 9.42
C VAL A 118 15.69 21.18 10.55
N THR A 119 15.84 22.40 11.05
CA THR A 119 16.84 22.72 12.08
C THR A 119 16.17 22.96 13.42
N CYS A 120 16.75 22.42 14.49
CA CYS A 120 16.30 22.71 15.83
C CYS A 120 16.70 24.14 16.21
N GLN A 121 15.72 24.99 16.47
CA GLN A 121 15.94 26.39 16.81
C GLN A 121 15.36 26.70 18.19
N LYS A 122 16.06 27.56 18.93
CA LYS A 122 15.59 28.06 20.22
C LYS A 122 14.42 29.01 20.02
N ASP A 123 13.44 28.95 20.92
CA ASP A 123 12.37 29.95 20.96
C ASP A 123 12.93 31.28 21.47
N THR A 124 12.77 32.34 20.67
CA THR A 124 13.24 33.68 21.03
C THR A 124 12.45 34.28 22.17
N LYS A 125 11.22 33.81 22.41
CA LYS A 125 10.34 34.29 23.48
C LYS A 125 10.46 33.47 24.76
N ASN A 126 10.98 32.24 24.68
CA ASN A 126 11.13 31.36 25.83
C ASN A 126 12.41 30.54 25.74
N ALA A 127 13.41 30.92 26.53
CA ALA A 127 14.72 30.30 26.48
C ALA A 127 14.75 28.80 26.84
N LYS A 128 13.69 28.27 27.46
CA LYS A 128 13.55 26.84 27.82
C LYS A 128 12.89 26.01 26.72
N ARG A 129 12.40 26.64 25.63
CA ARG A 129 11.73 25.96 24.52
C ARG A 129 12.58 25.96 23.26
N ALA A 130 12.49 24.88 22.51
CA ALA A 130 13.06 24.76 21.17
C ALA A 130 12.06 24.05 20.25
N PHE A 131 12.05 24.42 18.98
CA PHE A 131 11.16 23.85 17.96
C PHE A 131 11.91 23.63 16.64
N TRP A 132 11.33 22.80 15.79
CA TRP A 132 11.85 22.57 14.45
C TRP A 132 11.43 23.70 13.52
N LYS A 133 12.41 24.34 12.86
CA LYS A 133 12.18 25.36 11.83
C LYS A 133 12.97 25.07 10.55
N PRO A 134 12.33 25.15 9.37
CA PRO A 134 10.87 25.25 9.19
C PRO A 134 10.14 24.00 9.73
N THR A 135 8.82 24.04 9.87
CA THR A 135 8.04 22.85 10.24
C THR A 135 8.16 21.80 9.13
N PRO A 136 8.46 20.53 9.43
CA PRO A 136 8.53 19.46 8.42
C PRO A 136 7.30 19.45 7.52
N LYS A 137 7.54 19.38 6.21
CA LYS A 137 6.50 19.39 5.18
C LYS A 137 6.91 18.50 4.01
N CYS A 138 5.98 17.73 3.47
CA CYS A 138 6.16 17.04 2.20
C CYS A 138 5.30 17.67 1.10
N GLU A 139 5.82 17.67 -0.11
CA GLU A 139 5.12 18.15 -1.31
C GLU A 139 5.06 17.03 -2.35
N PRO A 140 3.99 16.98 -3.17
CA PRO A 140 3.92 16.02 -4.27
C PRO A 140 5.13 16.14 -5.19
N GLU A 141 5.63 14.99 -5.66
CA GLU A 141 6.64 14.94 -6.71
C GLU A 141 6.17 15.65 -7.99
N SER A 142 7.12 16.27 -8.69
CA SER A 142 6.86 16.83 -10.02
C SER A 142 6.65 15.72 -11.03
N CYS A 143 5.73 15.91 -11.97
CA CYS A 143 5.56 15.03 -13.12
C CYS A 143 5.66 15.84 -14.42
N PRO A 144 5.93 15.19 -15.56
CA PRO A 144 6.07 15.88 -16.83
C PRO A 144 4.84 16.71 -17.20
N ALA A 145 5.09 17.86 -17.82
CA ALA A 145 4.05 18.72 -18.38
C ALA A 145 3.59 18.22 -19.77
N GLY A 146 2.65 18.93 -20.37
CA GLY A 146 2.07 18.62 -21.68
C GLY A 146 0.75 17.87 -21.59
N ASP A 147 0.11 17.63 -22.74
CA ASP A 147 -1.20 16.96 -22.84
C ASP A 147 -1.10 15.43 -22.73
N TYR A 148 0.07 14.89 -23.07
CA TYR A 148 0.41 13.46 -23.04
C TYR A 148 1.63 13.19 -22.16
N PRO A 149 1.59 13.48 -20.85
CA PRO A 149 2.73 13.22 -19.97
C PRO A 149 3.04 11.73 -19.88
N MET A 150 4.32 11.39 -20.06
CA MET A 150 4.85 10.05 -19.82
C MET A 150 5.33 9.97 -18.37
N ILE A 151 4.63 9.22 -17.54
CA ILE A 151 4.87 9.17 -16.10
C ILE A 151 5.57 7.85 -15.78
N VAL A 152 6.74 7.94 -15.14
CA VAL A 152 7.50 6.77 -14.67
C VAL A 152 7.17 6.55 -13.20
N MET A 153 6.49 5.46 -12.88
CA MET A 153 6.21 5.07 -11.51
C MET A 153 7.38 4.27 -10.95
N LYS A 154 8.08 4.85 -9.98
CA LYS A 154 9.25 4.25 -9.35
C LYS A 154 8.89 3.63 -8.00
N THR A 155 9.57 2.57 -7.61
CA THR A 155 9.49 2.01 -6.25
C THR A 155 10.90 1.92 -5.70
N GLU A 156 11.06 1.61 -4.41
CA GLU A 156 12.39 1.45 -3.80
C GLU A 156 13.28 0.42 -4.53
N ARG A 157 12.67 -0.57 -5.21
CA ARG A 157 13.39 -1.63 -5.92
C ARG A 157 13.64 -1.35 -7.39
N THR A 158 12.65 -0.79 -8.08
CA THR A 158 12.63 -0.69 -9.55
C THR A 158 11.51 0.23 -10.03
N ASN A 159 11.48 0.49 -11.33
CA ASN A 159 10.32 1.09 -12.01
C ASN A 159 9.16 0.07 -12.00
N ALA A 160 8.05 0.41 -11.37
CA ALA A 160 6.83 -0.40 -11.39
C ALA A 160 6.23 -0.45 -12.80
N TYR A 161 6.02 0.72 -13.40
CA TYR A 161 5.55 0.85 -14.77
C TYR A 161 5.81 2.26 -15.31
N VAL A 162 5.69 2.41 -16.63
CA VAL A 162 5.65 3.69 -17.34
C VAL A 162 4.30 3.81 -18.01
N VAL A 163 3.64 4.96 -17.87
CA VAL A 163 2.33 5.21 -18.48
C VAL A 163 2.34 6.49 -19.28
N LEU A 164 1.82 6.43 -20.50
CA LEU A 164 1.47 7.64 -21.25
C LEU A 164 0.03 8.01 -20.93
N PHE A 165 -0.20 9.20 -20.41
CA PHE A 165 -1.52 9.61 -19.93
C PHE A 165 -2.12 10.72 -20.79
N ASP A 166 -3.35 10.58 -21.26
CA ASP A 166 -4.08 11.62 -21.99
C ASP A 166 -4.87 12.48 -21.02
N LYS A 167 -4.43 13.73 -20.79
CA LYS A 167 -5.07 14.65 -19.83
C LYS A 167 -6.48 15.07 -20.25
N LYS A 168 -6.75 15.16 -21.56
CA LYS A 168 -8.04 15.60 -22.09
C LYS A 168 -9.09 14.50 -21.89
N ARG A 169 -8.72 13.25 -22.17
CA ARG A 169 -9.59 12.08 -21.95
C ARG A 169 -9.59 11.60 -20.50
N LYS A 170 -8.60 12.01 -19.70
CA LYS A 170 -8.39 11.57 -18.32
C LYS A 170 -8.13 10.06 -18.21
N LEU A 171 -7.46 9.50 -19.21
CA LEU A 171 -7.23 8.07 -19.38
C LEU A 171 -5.78 7.79 -19.77
N PRO A 172 -5.20 6.66 -19.34
CA PRO A 172 -3.97 6.18 -19.93
C PRO A 172 -4.17 5.76 -21.39
N VAL A 173 -3.18 6.07 -22.23
CA VAL A 173 -3.10 5.64 -23.64
C VAL A 173 -2.48 4.25 -23.73
N TRP A 174 -1.37 4.05 -23.03
CA TRP A 174 -0.70 2.76 -22.89
C TRP A 174 0.06 2.73 -21.56
N SER A 175 0.31 1.52 -21.06
CA SER A 175 1.19 1.29 -19.91
C SER A 175 2.17 0.17 -20.21
N LEU A 176 3.40 0.33 -19.75
CA LEU A 176 4.50 -0.62 -19.92
C LEU A 176 5.03 -1.01 -18.54
N SER A 177 5.06 -2.31 -18.26
CA SER A 177 5.69 -2.87 -17.06
C SER A 177 6.53 -4.07 -17.44
N VAL A 178 7.66 -4.24 -16.76
CA VAL A 178 8.53 -5.40 -16.96
C VAL A 178 8.19 -6.45 -15.90
N LEU A 179 7.74 -7.61 -16.35
CA LEU A 179 7.60 -8.77 -15.49
C LEU A 179 8.96 -9.45 -15.35
N ASP A 180 9.74 -9.03 -14.37
CA ASP A 180 10.95 -9.76 -14.01
C ASP A 180 10.57 -11.03 -13.23
N GLY A 181 11.05 -12.21 -13.65
CA GLY A 181 10.88 -13.48 -12.94
C GLY A 181 11.48 -13.48 -11.53
N THR A 182 12.32 -12.50 -11.19
CA THR A 182 12.82 -12.25 -9.83
C THR A 182 11.79 -11.58 -8.91
N ASN A 183 10.76 -10.91 -9.47
CA ASN A 183 9.52 -10.58 -8.77
C ASN A 183 8.74 -11.86 -8.57
N ARG A 184 9.35 -12.81 -7.85
CA ARG A 184 8.63 -13.91 -7.24
C ARG A 184 7.50 -13.27 -6.48
N ILE A 185 6.29 -13.47 -7.01
CA ILE A 185 5.00 -13.22 -6.39
C ILE A 185 4.87 -14.23 -5.24
N MET A 186 5.89 -14.26 -4.37
CA MET A 186 6.05 -15.14 -3.24
C MET A 186 5.68 -14.28 -2.05
N ASN A 187 4.38 -14.37 -1.77
CA ASN A 187 3.67 -13.69 -0.70
C ASN A 187 3.52 -12.19 -0.92
N PRO A 188 2.29 -11.68 -1.14
CA PRO A 188 2.05 -10.24 -1.06
C PRO A 188 2.56 -9.77 0.31
N LEU A 189 3.61 -8.96 0.32
CA LEU A 189 4.26 -8.46 1.55
C LEU A 189 3.36 -7.49 2.35
N GLY A 190 2.07 -7.42 2.01
CA GLY A 190 1.07 -6.66 2.71
C GLY A 190 -0.33 -6.91 2.15
N LYS A 191 -1.35 -6.54 2.93
CA LYS A 191 -2.74 -6.47 2.47
C LYS A 191 -2.79 -5.55 1.24
N ARG A 192 -3.39 -6.04 0.14
CA ARG A 192 -3.62 -5.23 -1.07
C ARG A 192 -4.23 -3.89 -0.67
N THR A 193 -3.66 -2.79 -1.14
CA THR A 193 -4.26 -1.48 -0.99
C THR A 193 -5.64 -1.51 -1.64
N THR A 194 -6.67 -1.16 -0.86
CA THR A 194 -8.04 -1.07 -1.35
C THR A 194 -8.38 0.38 -1.64
N GLY A 195 -8.94 0.67 -2.81
CA GLY A 195 -9.38 2.00 -3.22
C GLY A 195 -8.48 2.67 -4.25
N TYR A 196 -9.10 3.51 -5.08
CA TYR A 196 -8.46 4.18 -6.22
C TYR A 196 -8.14 5.64 -5.88
N THR A 197 -6.86 6.00 -6.01
CA THR A 197 -6.34 7.30 -5.56
C THR A 197 -5.83 8.11 -6.73
N HIS A 198 -6.00 9.43 -6.67
CA HIS A 198 -5.36 10.33 -7.64
C HIS A 198 -3.84 10.32 -7.48
N HIS A 199 -3.12 10.36 -8.58
CA HIS A 199 -1.71 10.72 -8.58
C HIS A 199 -1.56 12.15 -8.01
N PRO A 200 -0.71 12.37 -7.00
CA PRO A 200 -0.68 13.62 -6.24
C PRO A 200 -0.02 14.79 -6.97
N CYS A 201 0.69 14.52 -8.08
CA CYS A 201 1.34 15.54 -8.91
C CYS A 201 0.40 16.71 -9.27
N LYS A 202 0.92 17.93 -9.13
CA LYS A 202 0.20 19.19 -9.37
C LYS A 202 -0.34 19.29 -10.82
N GLU A 203 0.44 18.86 -11.81
CA GLU A 203 0.06 18.90 -13.24
C GLU A 203 -1.13 18.00 -13.61
N LEU A 204 -1.46 17.02 -12.78
CA LEU A 204 -2.53 16.05 -13.01
C LEU A 204 -3.74 16.25 -12.11
N LYS A 205 -3.72 17.25 -11.22
CA LYS A 205 -4.73 17.45 -10.16
C LYS A 205 -6.16 17.46 -10.70
N ASN A 206 -6.39 18.10 -11.85
CA ASN A 206 -7.72 18.27 -12.46
C ASN A 206 -7.97 17.35 -13.69
N PHE A 207 -6.97 16.55 -14.06
CA PHE A 207 -6.95 15.79 -15.31
C PHE A 207 -7.13 14.28 -15.11
N GLN A 208 -7.52 13.87 -13.92
CA GLN A 208 -7.80 12.49 -13.59
C GLN A 208 -9.30 12.31 -13.35
N ALA A 209 -9.85 11.15 -13.74
CA ALA A 209 -11.27 10.87 -13.57
C ALA A 209 -11.64 10.82 -12.06
N PRO A 210 -12.75 11.46 -11.63
CA PRO A 210 -13.25 11.31 -10.27
C PRO A 210 -13.84 9.90 -10.05
N GLN A 211 -13.98 9.47 -8.78
CA GLN A 211 -14.59 8.17 -8.44
C GLN A 211 -16.03 8.08 -8.99
N SER A 212 -16.74 9.22 -8.93
CA SER A 212 -18.11 9.35 -9.43
C SER A 212 -18.25 9.13 -10.93
N ALA A 213 -17.16 9.20 -11.72
CA ALA A 213 -17.23 8.89 -13.15
C ALA A 213 -17.45 7.40 -13.41
N TYR A 214 -17.11 6.54 -12.46
CA TYR A 214 -17.29 5.08 -12.57
C TYR A 214 -18.54 4.60 -11.82
N THR A 215 -18.87 5.20 -10.68
CA THR A 215 -20.05 4.82 -9.88
C THR A 215 -21.33 4.93 -10.72
N GLY A 216 -22.05 3.82 -10.90
CA GLY A 216 -23.30 3.78 -11.66
C GLY A 216 -23.14 3.84 -13.18
N SER A 217 -21.90 3.83 -13.70
CA SER A 217 -21.63 3.90 -15.15
C SER A 217 -21.82 2.57 -15.89
N GLY A 218 -21.82 1.45 -15.17
CA GLY A 218 -21.72 0.10 -15.75
C GLY A 218 -20.30 -0.32 -16.13
N TYR A 219 -19.29 0.50 -15.86
CA TYR A 219 -17.88 0.19 -16.08
C TYR A 219 -17.11 0.01 -14.78
N ASP A 220 -16.24 -0.99 -14.78
CA ASP A 220 -15.23 -1.20 -13.74
C ASP A 220 -14.04 -0.24 -13.91
N HIS A 221 -13.26 -0.12 -12.84
CA HIS A 221 -11.94 0.50 -12.89
C HIS A 221 -10.92 -0.55 -13.37
N GLY A 222 -10.82 -0.71 -14.69
CA GLY A 222 -9.90 -1.65 -15.32
C GLY A 222 -8.45 -1.19 -15.22
N HIS A 223 -7.58 -2.04 -14.71
CA HIS A 223 -6.14 -1.78 -14.63
C HIS A 223 -5.48 -2.00 -16.00
N LEU A 224 -4.62 -1.08 -16.45
CA LEU A 224 -3.75 -1.35 -17.60
C LEU A 224 -2.53 -2.17 -17.20
N THR A 225 -1.83 -1.73 -16.15
CA THR A 225 -0.83 -2.55 -15.46
C THR A 225 -1.52 -3.31 -14.32
N PRO A 226 -1.59 -4.65 -14.38
CA PRO A 226 -2.34 -5.45 -13.43
C PRO A 226 -1.82 -5.28 -11.99
N SER A 227 -2.73 -5.26 -11.02
CA SER A 227 -2.35 -5.12 -9.60
C SER A 227 -1.49 -6.28 -9.10
N GLU A 228 -1.70 -7.47 -9.68
CA GLU A 228 -1.10 -8.73 -9.28
C GLU A 228 0.40 -8.74 -9.57
N ILE A 229 0.85 -8.13 -10.67
CA ILE A 229 2.28 -8.03 -11.00
C ILE A 229 2.98 -6.93 -10.20
N LEU A 230 2.21 -5.99 -9.64
CA LEU A 230 2.69 -4.92 -8.76
C LEU A 230 2.47 -5.23 -7.27
N SER A 231 2.27 -6.50 -6.91
CA SER A 231 1.99 -6.92 -5.52
C SER A 231 3.24 -7.14 -4.65
N TYR A 232 4.44 -6.92 -5.19
CA TYR A 232 5.72 -7.20 -4.55
C TYR A 232 6.12 -6.18 -3.46
N SER A 233 5.48 -5.01 -3.40
CA SER A 233 5.66 -4.04 -2.32
C SER A 233 4.41 -3.20 -2.11
N ARG A 234 4.32 -2.54 -0.94
CA ARG A 234 3.20 -1.62 -0.65
C ARG A 234 3.14 -0.47 -1.66
N ASP A 235 4.29 0.08 -2.03
CA ASP A 235 4.36 1.23 -2.96
C ASP A 235 4.00 0.81 -4.39
N ALA A 236 4.40 -0.39 -4.82
CA ALA A 236 3.98 -0.96 -6.10
C ALA A 236 2.45 -1.20 -6.13
N SER A 237 1.89 -1.78 -5.08
CA SER A 237 0.44 -2.01 -4.96
C SER A 237 -0.34 -0.70 -4.85
N PHE A 238 0.25 0.34 -4.26
CA PHE A 238 -0.33 1.68 -4.28
C PHE A 238 -0.29 2.26 -5.69
N ALA A 239 0.85 2.14 -6.38
CA ALA A 239 1.04 2.63 -7.74
C ALA A 239 0.05 2.00 -8.73
N SER A 240 -0.30 0.71 -8.57
CA SER A 240 -1.29 0.04 -9.44
C SER A 240 -2.67 0.68 -9.33
N ASN A 241 -3.05 1.21 -8.17
CA ASN A 241 -4.37 1.78 -7.92
C ASN A 241 -4.46 3.28 -8.19
N LEU A 242 -3.41 3.87 -8.76
CA LEU A 242 -3.45 5.26 -9.19
C LEU A 242 -4.36 5.39 -10.41
N ARG A 243 -5.16 6.44 -10.46
CA ARG A 243 -6.12 6.66 -11.56
C ARG A 243 -5.46 6.89 -12.92
N ILE A 244 -4.18 7.22 -12.93
CA ILE A 244 -3.39 7.26 -14.16
C ILE A 244 -3.17 5.87 -14.77
N ASN A 245 -3.47 4.78 -14.07
CA ASN A 245 -3.36 3.39 -14.53
C ASN A 245 -4.75 2.72 -14.72
N LEU A 246 -5.83 3.50 -14.68
CA LEU A 246 -7.20 2.97 -14.74
C LEU A 246 -7.92 3.48 -15.98
N ALA A 247 -8.68 2.59 -16.62
CA ALA A 247 -9.61 2.93 -17.67
C ALA A 247 -10.99 2.27 -17.44
N PRO A 248 -12.10 2.86 -17.92
CA PRO A 248 -13.40 2.22 -17.94
C PRO A 248 -13.33 0.91 -18.72
N GLN A 249 -13.66 -0.19 -18.05
CA GLN A 249 -13.66 -1.51 -18.67
C GLN A 249 -15.00 -2.18 -18.38
N ASN A 250 -15.60 -2.83 -19.37
CA ASN A 250 -16.79 -3.62 -19.14
C ASN A 250 -16.49 -4.73 -18.11
N ASP A 251 -17.41 -4.96 -17.18
CA ASP A 251 -17.28 -5.90 -16.06
C ASP A 251 -16.89 -7.32 -16.50
N MET A 252 -17.57 -7.89 -17.49
CA MET A 252 -17.28 -9.22 -18.02
C MET A 252 -15.89 -9.27 -18.65
N THR A 253 -15.49 -8.21 -19.34
CA THR A 253 -14.15 -8.12 -19.92
C THR A 253 -13.09 -8.05 -18.83
N ASN A 254 -13.25 -7.15 -17.85
CA ASN A 254 -12.30 -6.93 -16.75
C ASN A 254 -12.14 -8.17 -15.87
N GLN A 255 -13.27 -8.71 -15.41
CA GLN A 255 -13.28 -9.75 -14.36
C GLN A 255 -13.02 -11.15 -14.89
N ILE A 256 -13.21 -11.39 -16.20
CA ILE A 256 -13.08 -12.70 -16.83
C ILE A 256 -11.98 -12.67 -17.90
N SER A 257 -12.27 -12.18 -19.10
CA SER A 257 -11.41 -12.36 -20.27
C SER A 257 -10.04 -11.71 -20.09
N TRP A 258 -10.01 -10.46 -19.61
CA TRP A 258 -8.79 -9.72 -19.35
C TRP A 258 -7.99 -10.35 -18.22
N ARG A 259 -8.65 -10.64 -17.09
CA ARG A 259 -8.05 -11.36 -15.96
C ARG A 259 -7.43 -12.70 -16.35
N MET A 260 -8.03 -13.44 -17.28
CA MET A 260 -7.48 -14.70 -17.80
C MET A 260 -6.17 -14.47 -18.57
N ILE A 261 -6.11 -13.41 -19.39
CA ILE A 261 -4.88 -13.03 -20.11
C ILE A 261 -3.79 -12.63 -19.12
N GLU A 262 -4.10 -11.78 -18.14
CA GLU A 262 -3.16 -11.38 -17.08
C GLU A 262 -2.61 -12.59 -16.31
N ALA A 263 -3.50 -13.54 -15.96
CA ALA A 263 -3.12 -14.77 -15.29
C ALA A 263 -2.24 -15.67 -16.17
N HIS A 264 -2.55 -15.78 -17.47
CA HIS A 264 -1.76 -16.56 -18.41
C HIS A 264 -0.35 -16.01 -18.56
N ILE A 265 -0.20 -14.69 -18.75
CA ILE A 265 1.09 -14.02 -18.87
C ILE A 265 1.93 -14.24 -17.60
N ARG A 266 1.32 -14.09 -16.41
CA ARG A 266 2.00 -14.36 -15.14
C ARG A 266 2.46 -15.82 -15.01
N CYS A 267 1.60 -16.77 -15.35
CA CYS A 267 1.95 -18.19 -15.34
C CYS A 267 3.08 -18.51 -16.32
N HIS A 268 3.04 -17.91 -17.51
CA HIS A 268 4.09 -18.06 -18.52
C HIS A 268 5.44 -17.53 -18.02
N ASN A 269 5.45 -16.31 -17.46
CA ASN A 269 6.66 -15.69 -16.90
C ASN A 269 7.26 -16.51 -15.73
N ASN A 270 6.41 -17.10 -14.89
CA ASN A 270 6.87 -17.97 -13.80
C ASN A 270 7.50 -19.27 -14.31
N LYS A 271 7.03 -19.78 -15.46
CA LYS A 271 7.55 -21.01 -16.06
C LYS A 271 8.82 -20.76 -16.88
N TYR A 272 8.88 -19.62 -17.58
CA TYR A 272 9.97 -19.21 -18.45
C TYR A 272 10.39 -17.79 -18.07
N PRO A 273 11.10 -17.60 -16.94
CA PRO A 273 11.56 -16.28 -16.56
C PRO A 273 12.49 -15.76 -17.64
N PRO A 274 12.43 -14.45 -17.99
CA PRO A 274 13.38 -13.86 -18.91
C PRO A 274 14.79 -14.12 -18.38
N SER A 275 15.64 -14.71 -19.24
CA SER A 275 17.06 -14.84 -18.97
C SER A 275 17.62 -13.43 -18.79
N LEU A 276 18.14 -13.13 -17.60
CA LEU A 276 18.87 -11.89 -17.35
C LEU A 276 20.00 -11.81 -18.39
N VAL A 277 19.89 -10.85 -19.31
CA VAL A 277 20.95 -10.49 -20.27
C VAL A 277 21.88 -9.49 -19.58
#